data_AF-A0A5R8WK04-F1
#
_entry.id   AF-A0A5R8WK04-F1
#
_cell.length_a   1.000
_cell.length_b   1.000
_cell.length_c   1.000
_cell.angle_alpha   90.00
_cell.angle_beta   90.00
_cell.angle_gamma   90.00
#
_symmetry.space_group_name_H-M   'P 1'
#
loop_
_entity.id
_entity.type
_entity.pdbx_description
1 polymer ?
#
loop_
_entity_poly.entity_id
_entity_poly.type
_entity_poly.pdbx_seq_one_letter_code
_entity_poly.pdbx_strand_id
1 'polypeptide(L)'
;MFPLESHTDATGFAQLLMKAKLSGHLRFGKFLLPCVKGVNDSIQYNQQGIDLLANEHEYSFPLLEGNLQVSLQLYLNSAGHYRLFCYTRMGNTQGMVFSLNLTTEKESGSVIYLTQKIRFAEQYQGNPSLAQAHRRQKQAVFCQHLRRLGYDVTENNDLLLGIYDPARKKLVNTTAQDLLNDFLVVSVLKGHYQGNKGYQLEILPSFLLSEDAIAKPDDAVMSLPPRIVANKSKRAIPLSMRYRVLKAHDFKCVACGNGPAEGAKLQIDHKVPYSLGGLTELRNLQTLCADCNLSKSNKFCD
;
A
#
# COMPACT_ATOMS: atom_id res chain seq x y z
N MET A 1 -40.68 5.89 -9.37
CA MET A 1 -40.15 5.21 -10.57
C MET A 1 -38.69 5.64 -10.69
N PHE A 2 -37.76 4.88 -10.11
CA PHE A 2 -36.33 5.19 -10.13
C PHE A 2 -35.70 4.57 -11.39
N PRO A 3 -34.78 5.24 -12.08
CA PRO A 3 -34.20 4.69 -13.30
C PRO A 3 -33.31 3.48 -12.95
N LEU A 4 -33.77 2.29 -13.33
CA LEU A 4 -33.14 0.98 -13.06
C LEU A 4 -31.81 0.75 -13.80
N GLU A 5 -31.34 1.68 -14.62
CA GLU A 5 -30.18 1.47 -15.50
C GLU A 5 -28.83 1.84 -14.87
N SER A 6 -28.78 2.57 -13.75
CA SER A 6 -27.52 3.14 -13.24
C SER A 6 -26.57 2.15 -12.56
N HIS A 7 -26.97 0.90 -12.31
CA HIS A 7 -26.19 -0.07 -11.51
C HIS A 7 -26.05 -1.47 -12.12
N THR A 8 -26.50 -1.70 -13.36
CA THR A 8 -26.41 -3.01 -14.03
C THR A 8 -24.99 -3.57 -14.04
N ASP A 9 -24.01 -2.69 -14.19
CA ASP A 9 -22.59 -3.04 -14.29
C ASP A 9 -22.05 -3.56 -12.95
N ALA A 10 -22.40 -2.89 -11.86
CA ALA A 10 -22.03 -3.29 -10.50
C ALA A 10 -22.72 -4.61 -10.10
N THR A 11 -23.97 -4.84 -10.52
CA THR A 11 -24.65 -6.13 -10.32
C THR A 11 -23.93 -7.27 -11.02
N GLY A 12 -23.52 -7.08 -12.28
CA GLY A 12 -22.77 -8.10 -13.03
C GLY A 12 -21.44 -8.45 -12.36
N PHE A 13 -20.72 -7.43 -11.87
CA PHE A 13 -19.47 -7.64 -11.14
C PHE A 13 -19.70 -8.32 -9.78
N ALA A 14 -20.71 -7.90 -9.02
CA ALA A 14 -21.07 -8.53 -7.74
C ALA A 14 -21.39 -10.03 -7.93
N GLN A 15 -22.17 -10.38 -8.95
CA GLN A 15 -22.48 -11.79 -9.27
C GLN A 15 -21.23 -12.60 -9.62
N LEU A 16 -20.24 -11.98 -10.27
CA LEU A 16 -18.96 -12.61 -10.60
C LEU A 16 -18.15 -12.91 -9.33
N LEU A 17 -18.15 -12.00 -8.34
CA LEU A 17 -17.52 -12.24 -7.04
C LEU A 17 -18.23 -13.33 -6.24
N MET A 18 -19.57 -13.34 -6.21
CA MET A 18 -20.36 -14.37 -5.49
C MET A 18 -20.07 -15.80 -5.96
N LYS A 19 -19.69 -15.97 -7.23
CA LYS A 19 -19.35 -17.28 -7.83
C LYS A 19 -17.90 -17.68 -7.62
N ALA A 20 -17.03 -16.73 -7.26
CA ALA A 20 -15.62 -17.01 -7.05
C ALA A 20 -15.42 -17.85 -5.79
N LYS A 21 -14.48 -18.78 -5.83
CA LYS A 21 -14.07 -19.59 -4.68
C LYS A 21 -12.57 -19.56 -4.60
N LEU A 22 -12.04 -19.22 -3.43
CA LEU A 22 -10.60 -19.25 -3.19
C LEU A 22 -10.19 -20.64 -2.72
N SER A 23 -8.98 -21.05 -3.11
CA SER A 23 -8.30 -22.20 -2.51
C SER A 23 -8.02 -21.94 -1.03
N GLY A 24 -7.80 -23.00 -0.24
CA GLY A 24 -7.38 -22.91 1.17
C GLY A 24 -5.96 -22.35 1.40
N HIS A 25 -5.47 -21.51 0.48
CA HIS A 25 -4.18 -20.83 0.54
C HIS A 25 -4.36 -19.42 -0.03
N LEU A 26 -3.76 -18.43 0.63
CA LEU A 26 -3.60 -17.08 0.07
C LEU A 26 -2.27 -16.99 -0.67
N ARG A 27 -2.30 -16.48 -1.89
CA ARG A 27 -1.12 -16.25 -2.72
C ARG A 27 -0.58 -14.83 -2.51
N PHE A 28 0.61 -14.72 -1.95
CA PHE A 28 1.36 -13.49 -1.76
C PHE A 28 2.49 -13.41 -2.78
N GLY A 29 2.22 -12.88 -3.96
CA GLY A 29 3.19 -12.90 -5.07
C GLY A 29 3.57 -14.35 -5.41
N LYS A 30 4.81 -14.76 -5.09
CA LYS A 30 5.32 -16.13 -5.29
C LYS A 30 5.14 -17.06 -4.09
N PHE A 31 4.66 -16.55 -2.96
CA PHE A 31 4.49 -17.31 -1.73
C PHE A 31 3.04 -17.77 -1.58
N LEU A 32 2.84 -18.92 -0.94
CA LEU A 32 1.54 -19.42 -0.53
C LEU A 32 1.49 -19.43 0.99
N LEU A 33 0.50 -18.76 1.55
CA LEU A 33 0.21 -18.79 2.98
C LEU A 33 -0.98 -19.72 3.19
N PRO A 34 -0.81 -20.85 3.89
CA PRO A 34 -1.94 -21.72 4.22
C PRO A 34 -2.93 -20.98 5.12
N CYS A 35 -4.22 -21.20 4.89
CA CYS A 35 -5.29 -20.68 5.73
C CYS A 35 -6.31 -21.78 6.04
N VAL A 36 -6.91 -21.70 7.22
CA VAL A 36 -8.01 -22.58 7.59
C VAL A 36 -9.30 -21.91 7.13
N LYS A 37 -10.14 -22.61 6.37
CA LYS A 37 -11.45 -22.07 5.95
C LYS A 37 -12.37 -21.98 7.17
N GLY A 38 -13.06 -20.86 7.29
CA GLY A 38 -14.00 -20.55 8.37
C GLY A 38 -13.40 -19.67 9.48
N VAL A 39 -14.31 -19.15 10.31
CA VAL A 39 -14.03 -18.39 11.54
C VAL A 39 -14.85 -18.98 12.67
N ASN A 40 -14.32 -18.91 13.89
CA ASN A 40 -14.98 -19.41 15.11
C ASN A 40 -15.82 -18.32 15.79
N ASP A 41 -15.47 -17.06 15.57
CA ASP A 41 -16.13 -15.92 16.17
C ASP A 41 -17.02 -15.18 15.17
N SER A 42 -18.05 -14.49 15.70
CA SER A 42 -18.80 -13.51 14.91
C SER A 42 -17.90 -12.30 14.57
N ILE A 43 -17.92 -11.92 13.29
CA ILE A 43 -17.16 -10.80 12.75
C ILE A 43 -18.13 -9.85 12.03
N GLN A 44 -18.35 -8.70 12.65
CA GLN A 44 -19.25 -7.68 12.15
C GLN A 44 -20.65 -8.22 11.81
N TYR A 45 -21.03 -8.31 10.53
CA TYR A 45 -22.37 -8.72 10.10
C TYR A 45 -22.41 -10.10 9.46
N ASN A 46 -21.31 -10.88 9.55
CA ASN A 46 -21.17 -12.14 8.84
C ASN A 46 -22.33 -13.11 9.10
N GLN A 47 -22.86 -13.16 10.33
CA GLN A 47 -23.94 -14.09 10.70
C GLN A 47 -25.35 -13.47 10.67
N GLN A 48 -25.54 -12.35 9.98
CA GLN A 48 -26.82 -11.63 9.94
C GLN A 48 -27.64 -11.88 8.66
N GLY A 49 -27.17 -12.74 7.76
CA GLY A 49 -27.87 -13.08 6.51
C GLY A 49 -27.88 -12.00 5.44
N ILE A 50 -27.17 -10.88 5.67
CA ILE A 50 -27.08 -9.75 4.73
C ILE A 50 -25.83 -9.80 3.84
N ASP A 51 -24.86 -10.67 4.14
CA ASP A 51 -23.66 -10.85 3.32
C ASP A 51 -23.98 -11.64 2.05
N LEU A 52 -23.82 -10.99 0.90
CA LEU A 52 -24.09 -11.60 -0.41
C LEU A 52 -23.04 -12.66 -0.79
N LEU A 53 -21.89 -12.73 -0.12
CA LEU A 53 -20.92 -13.83 -0.29
C LEU A 53 -21.29 -15.08 0.51
N ALA A 54 -22.35 -15.04 1.32
CA ALA A 54 -22.83 -16.16 2.13
C ALA A 54 -21.71 -16.79 2.98
N ASN A 55 -20.83 -15.96 3.58
CA ASN A 55 -19.74 -16.41 4.46
C ASN A 55 -18.68 -17.31 3.81
N GLU A 56 -18.67 -17.41 2.47
CA GLU A 56 -17.78 -18.34 1.77
C GLU A 56 -16.31 -17.97 1.83
N HIS A 57 -16.03 -16.70 2.14
CA HIS A 57 -14.70 -16.10 2.16
C HIS A 57 -14.30 -15.70 3.58
N GLU A 58 -14.41 -16.69 4.46
CA GLU A 58 -14.00 -16.63 5.85
C GLU A 58 -12.76 -17.52 6.05
N TYR A 59 -11.73 -16.96 6.68
CA TYR A 59 -10.45 -17.62 6.84
C TYR A 59 -9.81 -17.28 8.17
N SER A 60 -9.16 -18.28 8.76
CA SER A 60 -8.36 -18.15 9.97
C SER A 60 -6.87 -18.38 9.66
N PHE A 61 -6.02 -17.49 10.18
CA PHE A 61 -4.58 -17.51 10.04
C PHE A 61 -3.93 -17.64 11.43
N PRO A 62 -3.16 -18.71 11.68
CA PRO A 62 -2.40 -18.82 12.91
C PRO A 62 -1.21 -17.85 12.87
N LEU A 63 -1.15 -16.93 13.83
CA LEU A 63 -0.01 -16.07 14.14
C LEU A 63 0.55 -16.48 15.51
N LEU A 64 1.77 -16.07 15.87
CA LEU A 64 2.36 -16.40 17.18
C LEU A 64 1.50 -15.87 18.34
N GLU A 65 0.91 -14.69 18.17
CA GLU A 65 0.11 -14.01 19.20
C GLU A 65 -1.36 -14.49 19.24
N GLY A 66 -1.78 -15.34 18.31
CA GLY A 66 -3.13 -15.88 18.26
C GLY A 66 -3.66 -16.12 16.84
N ASN A 67 -4.95 -16.42 16.75
CA ASN A 67 -5.61 -16.69 15.47
C ASN A 67 -6.26 -15.44 14.89
N LEU A 68 -5.70 -14.93 13.80
CA LEU A 68 -6.31 -13.85 13.03
C LEU A 68 -7.44 -14.43 12.18
N GLN A 69 -8.66 -13.98 12.45
CA GLN A 69 -9.83 -14.34 11.68
C GLN A 69 -10.19 -13.22 10.72
N VAL A 70 -10.56 -13.58 9.49
CA VAL A 70 -10.81 -12.64 8.40
C VAL A 70 -12.12 -13.03 7.71
N SER A 71 -12.95 -12.04 7.40
CA SER A 71 -14.23 -12.24 6.71
C SER A 71 -14.37 -11.19 5.60
N LEU A 72 -14.48 -11.66 4.36
CA LEU A 72 -14.92 -10.81 3.25
C LEU A 72 -16.44 -10.78 3.23
N GLN A 73 -16.98 -9.58 3.07
CA GLN A 73 -18.42 -9.38 3.11
C GLN A 73 -18.85 -8.40 2.02
N LEU A 74 -19.83 -8.80 1.21
CA LEU A 74 -20.36 -8.01 0.09
C LEU A 74 -21.77 -7.55 0.41
N TYR A 75 -22.01 -6.24 0.31
CA TYR A 75 -23.30 -5.64 0.62
C TYR A 75 -23.82 -4.75 -0.50
N LEU A 76 -25.14 -4.71 -0.62
CA LEU A 76 -25.88 -3.65 -1.30
C LEU A 76 -26.40 -2.69 -0.24
N ASN A 77 -25.95 -1.43 -0.26
CA ASN A 77 -26.43 -0.45 0.70
C ASN A 77 -27.84 0.05 0.35
N SER A 78 -28.47 0.79 1.27
CA SER A 78 -29.81 1.38 1.09
C SER A 78 -29.91 2.35 -0.09
N ALA A 79 -28.79 2.88 -0.56
CA ALA A 79 -28.70 3.76 -1.73
C ALA A 79 -28.43 2.99 -3.04
N GLY A 80 -28.44 1.65 -3.03
CA GLY A 80 -28.27 0.83 -4.24
C GLY A 80 -26.82 0.62 -4.71
N HIS A 81 -25.83 0.94 -3.87
CA HIS A 81 -24.41 0.75 -4.20
C HIS A 81 -23.85 -0.54 -3.61
N TYR A 82 -23.15 -1.30 -4.44
CA TYR A 82 -22.41 -2.48 -4.02
C TYR A 82 -21.06 -2.10 -3.42
N ARG A 83 -20.74 -2.71 -2.27
CA ARG A 83 -19.47 -2.53 -1.57
C ARG A 83 -18.94 -3.85 -1.04
N LEU A 84 -17.67 -4.13 -1.35
CA LEU A 84 -16.92 -5.23 -0.77
C LEU A 84 -16.13 -4.72 0.42
N PHE A 85 -16.21 -5.42 1.54
CA PHE A 85 -15.47 -5.12 2.76
C PHE A 85 -14.64 -6.31 3.20
N CYS A 86 -13.53 -6.03 3.87
CA CYS A 86 -12.79 -7.00 4.66
C CYS A 86 -12.81 -6.57 6.11
N TYR A 87 -13.25 -7.49 6.97
CA TYR A 87 -13.20 -7.36 8.42
C TYR A 87 -12.22 -8.36 9.00
N THR A 88 -11.59 -7.99 10.11
CA THR A 88 -10.71 -8.88 10.85
C THR A 88 -11.11 -8.94 12.31
N ARG A 89 -10.79 -10.06 12.96
CA ARG A 89 -10.88 -10.25 14.39
C ARG A 89 -9.66 -10.98 14.93
N MET A 90 -9.09 -10.47 16.02
CA MET A 90 -8.04 -11.10 16.79
C MET A 90 -8.38 -10.94 18.28
N GLY A 91 -8.61 -12.06 18.97
CA GLY A 91 -9.13 -12.06 20.34
C GLY A 91 -10.43 -11.23 20.45
N ASN A 92 -10.40 -10.18 21.26
CA ASN A 92 -11.54 -9.27 21.47
C ASN A 92 -11.56 -8.07 20.52
N THR A 93 -10.51 -7.87 19.71
CA THR A 93 -10.42 -6.74 18.79
C THR A 93 -10.96 -7.12 17.44
N GLN A 94 -11.90 -6.34 16.90
CA GLN A 94 -12.41 -6.51 15.55
C GLN A 94 -12.60 -5.19 14.80
N GLY A 95 -12.68 -5.24 13.48
CA GLY A 95 -13.20 -4.15 12.67
C GLY A 95 -12.77 -4.17 11.21
N MET A 96 -13.28 -3.21 10.43
CA MET A 96 -12.99 -3.07 9.00
C MET A 96 -11.52 -2.70 8.75
N VAL A 97 -10.86 -3.43 7.85
CA VAL A 97 -9.47 -3.15 7.45
C VAL A 97 -9.39 -2.55 6.05
N PHE A 98 -10.26 -2.97 5.13
CA PHE A 98 -10.24 -2.52 3.74
C PHE A 98 -11.63 -2.60 3.12
N SER A 99 -11.85 -1.82 2.08
CA SER A 99 -13.13 -1.71 1.38
C SER A 99 -12.89 -1.36 -0.08
N LEU A 100 -13.79 -1.80 -0.96
CA LEU A 100 -13.84 -1.38 -2.36
C LEU A 100 -15.30 -1.06 -2.72
N ASN A 101 -15.52 0.12 -3.28
CA ASN A 101 -16.79 0.46 -3.92
C ASN A 101 -16.84 -0.19 -5.30
N LEU A 102 -17.89 -0.97 -5.57
CA LEU A 102 -18.06 -1.63 -6.86
C LEU A 102 -18.91 -0.79 -7.81
N THR A 103 -19.76 0.07 -7.25
CA THR A 103 -20.51 1.07 -7.99
C THR A 103 -19.64 2.32 -8.16
N THR A 104 -18.82 2.33 -9.20
CA THR A 104 -17.95 3.45 -9.58
C THR A 104 -18.39 4.06 -10.91
N GLU A 105 -18.09 5.34 -11.11
CA GLU A 105 -18.32 6.02 -12.38
C GLU A 105 -17.32 5.51 -13.43
N LYS A 106 -17.76 5.40 -14.69
CA LYS A 106 -16.90 4.98 -15.82
C LYS A 106 -15.89 6.09 -16.09
N GLU A 107 -14.60 5.85 -15.81
CA GLU A 107 -13.53 6.81 -16.17
C GLU A 107 -13.28 6.86 -17.69
N SER A 108 -13.65 5.80 -18.42
CA SER A 108 -13.57 5.72 -19.88
C SER A 108 -14.83 5.02 -20.38
N GLY A 109 -15.41 5.42 -21.51
CA GLY A 109 -16.73 4.98 -21.98
C GLY A 109 -16.95 3.46 -22.18
N SER A 110 -15.97 2.60 -21.90
CA SER A 110 -16.03 1.15 -22.13
C SER A 110 -15.59 0.26 -20.94
N VAL A 111 -14.85 0.75 -19.95
CA VAL A 111 -14.31 -0.09 -18.85
C VAL A 111 -14.40 0.62 -17.49
N ILE A 112 -14.49 -0.17 -16.43
CA ILE A 112 -14.51 0.27 -15.04
C ILE A 112 -13.20 -0.14 -14.37
N TYR A 113 -12.45 0.84 -13.88
CA TYR A 113 -11.27 0.60 -13.07
C TYR A 113 -11.68 0.40 -11.61
N LEU A 114 -11.29 -0.75 -11.04
CA LEU A 114 -11.52 -1.08 -9.64
C LEU A 114 -10.34 -0.56 -8.82
N THR A 115 -10.36 0.74 -8.55
CA THR A 115 -9.31 1.43 -7.80
C THR A 115 -9.75 1.73 -6.37
N GLN A 116 -8.80 1.68 -5.44
CA GLN A 116 -9.02 2.09 -4.07
C GLN A 116 -7.86 2.95 -3.57
N LYS A 117 -8.18 4.19 -3.17
CA LYS A 117 -7.21 5.06 -2.52
C LYS A 117 -6.81 4.49 -1.17
N ILE A 118 -5.52 4.25 -0.98
CA ILE A 118 -4.99 3.82 0.30
C ILE A 118 -5.05 4.99 1.27
N ARG A 119 -5.71 4.81 2.42
CA ARG A 119 -5.78 5.82 3.49
C ARG A 119 -5.66 5.17 4.86
N PHE A 120 -5.13 5.94 5.81
CA PHE A 120 -4.99 5.61 7.21
C PHE A 120 -5.68 6.69 8.07
N ALA A 121 -6.21 6.32 9.22
CA ALA A 121 -7.18 7.13 9.98
C ALA A 121 -6.78 7.36 11.45
N GLU A 122 -5.50 7.16 11.80
CA GLU A 122 -4.99 7.39 13.14
C GLU A 122 -5.19 8.84 13.58
N GLN A 123 -5.50 9.00 14.85
CA GLN A 123 -5.65 10.28 15.54
C GLN A 123 -4.87 10.19 16.85
N TYR A 124 -4.17 11.27 17.20
CA TYR A 124 -3.49 11.41 18.49
C TYR A 124 -4.07 12.62 19.21
N GLN A 125 -4.47 12.42 20.46
CA GLN A 125 -5.02 13.49 21.28
C GLN A 125 -3.92 14.53 21.54
N GLY A 126 -4.21 15.80 21.25
CA GLY A 126 -3.27 16.91 21.46
C GLY A 126 -2.18 17.11 20.39
N ASN A 127 -2.00 16.20 19.41
CA ASN A 127 -0.95 16.36 18.39
C ASN A 127 -1.39 15.96 16.96
N PRO A 128 -2.20 16.80 16.28
CA PRO A 128 -2.75 16.51 14.96
C PRO A 128 -1.69 16.49 13.84
N SER A 129 -0.62 17.28 13.96
CA SER A 129 0.48 17.32 12.98
C SER A 129 1.27 16.02 13.00
N LEU A 130 1.58 15.49 14.18
CA LEU A 130 2.20 14.17 14.36
C LEU A 130 1.31 13.05 13.78
N ALA A 131 0.00 13.10 14.07
CA ALA A 131 -0.96 12.12 13.51
C ALA A 131 -1.01 12.17 11.97
N GLN A 132 -0.93 13.37 11.37
CA GLN A 132 -0.84 13.51 9.93
C GLN A 132 0.48 12.97 9.36
N ALA A 133 1.63 13.29 9.98
CA ALA A 133 2.93 12.82 9.56
C ALA A 133 3.02 11.28 9.63
N HIS A 134 2.51 10.68 10.71
CA HIS A 134 2.50 9.24 10.87
C HIS A 134 1.61 8.52 9.85
N ARG A 135 0.41 9.07 9.56
CA ARG A 135 -0.46 8.57 8.48
C ARG A 135 0.24 8.59 7.13
N ARG A 136 0.95 9.69 6.79
CA ARG A 136 1.72 9.81 5.55
C ARG A 136 2.86 8.80 5.49
N GLN A 137 3.58 8.60 6.59
CA GLN A 137 4.66 7.62 6.67
C GLN A 137 4.15 6.19 6.47
N LYS A 138 3.09 5.79 7.19
CA LYS A 138 2.44 4.48 7.01
C LYS A 138 1.97 4.26 5.59
N GLN A 139 1.29 5.26 5.01
CA GLN A 139 0.83 5.21 3.62
C GLN A 139 1.98 4.99 2.64
N ALA A 140 3.07 5.74 2.77
CA ALA A 140 4.23 5.63 1.89
C ALA A 140 4.89 4.24 1.98
N VAL A 141 5.10 3.74 3.20
CA VAL A 141 5.72 2.43 3.43
C VAL A 141 4.81 1.31 2.93
N PHE A 142 3.52 1.33 3.28
CA PHE A 142 2.55 0.34 2.83
C PHE A 142 2.47 0.29 1.29
N CYS A 143 2.36 1.44 0.62
CA CYS A 143 2.34 1.49 -0.84
C CYS A 143 3.65 0.99 -1.45
N GLN A 144 4.80 1.22 -0.81
CA GLN A 144 6.07 0.64 -1.25
C GLN A 144 6.08 -0.89 -1.15
N HIS A 145 5.52 -1.47 -0.08
CA HIS A 145 5.40 -2.92 0.06
C HIS A 145 4.46 -3.51 -0.98
N LEU A 146 3.31 -2.88 -1.23
CA LEU A 146 2.40 -3.31 -2.29
C LEU A 146 3.09 -3.35 -3.66
N ARG A 147 3.82 -2.30 -4.03
CA ARG A 147 4.59 -2.29 -5.30
C ARG A 147 5.65 -3.38 -5.36
N ARG A 148 6.32 -3.70 -4.24
CA ARG A 148 7.30 -4.81 -4.18
C ARG A 148 6.66 -6.19 -4.32
N LEU A 149 5.41 -6.32 -3.89
CA LEU A 149 4.61 -7.54 -4.06
C LEU A 149 4.04 -7.67 -5.49
N GLY A 150 4.24 -6.65 -6.34
CA GLY A 150 3.79 -6.66 -7.74
C GLY A 150 2.43 -5.98 -7.96
N TYR A 151 1.88 -5.29 -6.96
CA TYR A 151 0.62 -4.56 -7.11
C TYR A 151 0.82 -3.21 -7.81
N ASP A 152 -0.13 -2.86 -8.67
CA ASP A 152 -0.18 -1.57 -9.36
C ASP A 152 -0.73 -0.48 -8.43
N VAL A 153 0.17 0.32 -7.88
CA VAL A 153 -0.15 1.48 -7.03
C VAL A 153 0.35 2.76 -7.69
N THR A 154 -0.58 3.66 -8.03
CA THR A 154 -0.29 4.95 -8.68
C THR A 154 0.52 5.89 -7.79
N GLU A 155 1.00 7.00 -8.35
CA GLU A 155 1.69 8.06 -7.59
C GLU A 155 0.79 8.72 -6.54
N ASN A 156 -0.52 8.73 -6.80
CA ASN A 156 -1.55 9.26 -5.89
C ASN A 156 -1.99 8.27 -4.81
N ASN A 157 -1.30 7.12 -4.70
CA ASN A 157 -1.57 6.02 -3.77
C ASN A 157 -2.93 5.34 -4.00
N ASP A 158 -3.39 5.32 -5.25
CA ASP A 158 -4.54 4.54 -5.68
C ASP A 158 -4.06 3.14 -6.09
N LEU A 159 -4.60 2.11 -5.45
CA LEU A 159 -4.33 0.71 -5.76
C LEU A 159 -5.32 0.23 -6.82
N LEU A 160 -4.84 -0.31 -7.93
CA LEU A 160 -5.65 -0.98 -8.95
C LEU A 160 -5.78 -2.47 -8.60
N LEU A 161 -7.02 -2.92 -8.41
CA LEU A 161 -7.33 -4.33 -8.12
C LEU A 161 -7.84 -5.09 -9.35
N GLY A 162 -8.33 -4.37 -10.35
CA GLY A 162 -8.89 -5.00 -11.56
C GLY A 162 -9.49 -3.99 -12.51
N ILE A 163 -9.74 -4.44 -13.74
CA ILE A 163 -10.42 -3.72 -14.80
C ILE A 163 -11.60 -4.58 -15.22
N TYR A 164 -12.80 -4.06 -15.06
CA TYR A 164 -14.04 -4.73 -15.41
C TYR A 164 -14.61 -4.17 -16.72
N ASP A 165 -14.90 -5.05 -17.67
CA ASP A 165 -15.60 -4.76 -18.91
C ASP A 165 -17.10 -5.07 -18.71
N PRO A 166 -17.97 -4.06 -18.61
CA PRO A 166 -19.39 -4.28 -18.37
C PRO A 166 -20.13 -4.91 -19.55
N ALA A 167 -19.67 -4.65 -20.78
CA ALA A 167 -20.29 -5.22 -21.99
C ALA A 167 -20.05 -6.73 -22.05
N ARG A 168 -18.83 -7.17 -21.71
CA ARG A 168 -18.45 -8.59 -21.66
C ARG A 168 -18.78 -9.26 -20.32
N LYS A 169 -19.13 -8.49 -19.29
CA LYS A 169 -19.37 -8.93 -17.91
C LYS A 169 -18.20 -9.74 -17.34
N LYS A 170 -16.97 -9.27 -17.61
CA LYS A 170 -15.72 -9.98 -17.26
C LYS A 170 -14.65 -9.03 -16.77
N LEU A 171 -13.76 -9.55 -15.92
CA LEU A 171 -12.49 -8.90 -15.60
C LEU A 171 -11.50 -9.13 -16.75
N VAL A 172 -10.76 -8.09 -17.13
CA VAL A 172 -9.89 -8.08 -18.31
C VAL A 172 -8.44 -8.44 -17.95
N ASN A 173 -7.95 -7.93 -16.82
CA ASN A 173 -6.56 -8.07 -16.39
C ASN A 173 -6.35 -9.07 -15.24
N THR A 174 -7.43 -9.63 -14.69
CA THR A 174 -7.39 -10.54 -13.53
C THR A 174 -8.62 -11.46 -13.55
N THR A 175 -8.67 -12.42 -12.63
CA THR A 175 -9.85 -13.28 -12.41
C THR A 175 -10.59 -12.86 -11.15
N ALA A 176 -11.84 -13.34 -10.98
CA ALA A 176 -12.60 -13.09 -9.76
C ALA A 176 -11.88 -13.63 -8.51
N GLN A 177 -11.29 -14.81 -8.65
CA GLN A 177 -10.51 -15.50 -7.63
C GLN A 177 -9.24 -14.72 -7.29
N ASP A 178 -8.47 -14.31 -8.31
CA ASP A 178 -7.24 -13.54 -8.09
C ASP A 178 -7.54 -12.19 -7.43
N LEU A 179 -8.62 -11.51 -7.85
CA LEU A 179 -9.05 -10.26 -7.23
C LEU A 179 -9.41 -10.43 -5.75
N LEU A 180 -10.19 -11.47 -5.40
CA LEU A 180 -10.53 -11.72 -3.99
C LEU A 180 -9.30 -12.12 -3.16
N ASN A 181 -8.38 -12.89 -3.73
CA ASN A 181 -7.10 -13.21 -3.11
C ASN A 181 -6.30 -11.94 -2.80
N ASP A 182 -6.13 -11.09 -3.81
CA ASP A 182 -5.36 -9.85 -3.70
C ASP A 182 -6.02 -8.87 -2.73
N PHE A 183 -7.35 -8.78 -2.75
CA PHE A 183 -8.13 -8.01 -1.80
C PHE A 183 -7.89 -8.48 -0.35
N LEU A 184 -7.89 -9.80 -0.09
CA LEU A 184 -7.56 -10.36 1.22
C LEU A 184 -6.12 -10.07 1.65
N VAL A 185 -5.15 -10.28 0.74
CA VAL A 185 -3.73 -10.01 1.00
C VAL A 185 -3.53 -8.55 1.39
N VAL A 186 -4.05 -7.62 0.59
CA VAL A 186 -3.97 -6.18 0.86
C VAL A 186 -4.63 -5.84 2.19
N SER A 187 -5.77 -6.48 2.51
CA SER A 187 -6.51 -6.27 3.74
C SER A 187 -5.75 -6.69 5.00
N VAL A 188 -5.18 -7.90 5.00
CA VAL A 188 -4.38 -8.45 6.10
C VAL A 188 -3.10 -7.62 6.29
N LEU A 189 -2.43 -7.26 5.20
CA LEU A 189 -1.27 -6.37 5.26
C LEU A 189 -1.66 -5.00 5.83
N LYS A 190 -2.75 -4.39 5.35
CA LYS A 190 -3.19 -3.07 5.81
C LYS A 190 -3.55 -3.06 7.30
N GLY A 191 -4.19 -4.11 7.80
CA GLY A 191 -4.56 -4.21 9.21
C GLY A 191 -3.35 -4.17 10.16
N HIS A 192 -2.23 -4.77 9.77
CA HIS A 192 -0.95 -4.64 10.49
C HIS A 192 -0.51 -3.18 10.64
N TYR A 193 -0.66 -2.36 9.59
CA TYR A 193 -0.30 -0.94 9.66
C TYR A 193 -1.31 -0.09 10.44
N GLN A 194 -2.58 -0.51 10.59
CA GLN A 194 -3.59 0.27 11.31
C GLN A 194 -3.36 0.30 12.84
N GLY A 195 -2.61 -0.67 13.39
CA GLY A 195 -2.20 -0.71 14.80
C GLY A 195 -3.33 -0.99 15.82
N ASN A 196 -4.58 -0.70 15.47
CA ASN A 196 -5.76 -0.91 16.33
C ASN A 196 -6.54 -2.18 16.00
N LYS A 197 -5.93 -3.12 15.27
CA LYS A 197 -6.58 -4.37 14.84
C LYS A 197 -6.27 -5.58 15.71
N GLY A 198 -5.40 -5.39 16.71
CA GLY A 198 -5.07 -6.42 17.68
C GLY A 198 -4.12 -7.49 17.17
N TYR A 199 -3.51 -7.31 16.00
CA TYR A 199 -2.51 -8.23 15.46
C TYR A 199 -1.36 -7.50 14.76
N GLN A 200 -0.20 -8.14 14.75
CA GLN A 200 0.94 -7.79 13.91
C GLN A 200 1.43 -9.01 13.13
N LEU A 201 1.91 -8.78 11.91
CA LEU A 201 2.55 -9.82 11.13
C LEU A 201 4.03 -9.80 11.46
N GLU A 202 4.54 -10.89 12.04
CA GLU A 202 5.93 -11.00 12.53
C GLU A 202 6.98 -10.76 11.45
N ILE A 203 6.65 -11.09 10.20
CA ILE A 203 7.51 -10.87 9.03
C ILE A 203 7.62 -9.39 8.64
N LEU A 204 6.82 -8.51 9.24
CA LEU A 204 6.80 -7.07 8.98
C LEU A 204 7.25 -6.27 10.20
N PRO A 205 7.91 -5.11 10.00
CA PRO A 205 8.30 -4.25 11.11
C PRO A 205 7.07 -3.68 11.84
N SER A 206 7.09 -3.64 13.18
CA SER A 206 6.04 -3.00 13.98
C SER A 206 6.00 -1.48 13.78
N PHE A 207 4.80 -0.92 13.70
CA PHE A 207 4.53 0.54 13.61
C PHE A 207 3.76 1.07 14.82
N LEU A 208 3.84 0.38 15.97
CA LEU A 208 3.33 0.90 17.24
C LEU A 208 4.26 2.01 17.74
N LEU A 209 3.68 3.14 18.15
CA LEU A 209 4.37 4.08 19.02
C LEU A 209 4.52 3.41 20.38
N SER A 210 5.74 3.31 20.92
CA SER A 210 5.92 2.87 22.30
C SER A 210 5.34 3.90 23.27
N GLU A 211 4.83 3.47 24.43
CA GLU A 211 4.37 4.37 25.50
C GLU A 211 5.46 5.34 25.96
N ASP A 212 6.74 4.94 25.85
CA ASP A 212 7.91 5.80 26.08
C ASP A 212 7.99 7.02 25.16
N ALA A 213 7.31 7.00 24.01
CA ALA A 213 7.23 8.13 23.09
C ALA A 213 6.14 9.15 23.48
N ILE A 214 5.25 8.80 24.41
CA ILE A 214 4.14 9.65 24.90
C ILE A 214 4.58 10.45 26.15
N ALA A 215 5.52 9.91 26.94
CA ALA A 215 5.94 10.49 28.21
C ALA A 215 7.08 11.52 28.14
N LYS A 216 7.60 11.84 26.94
CA LYS A 216 8.67 12.83 26.78
C LYS A 216 8.11 14.14 26.21
N PRO A 217 8.20 15.26 26.96
CA PRO A 217 7.85 16.57 26.42
C PRO A 217 8.81 16.92 25.27
N ASP A 218 8.23 17.11 24.09
CA ASP A 218 8.60 17.91 22.91
C ASP A 218 10.06 18.14 22.46
N ASP A 219 11.06 17.42 22.95
CA ASP A 219 12.40 17.44 22.35
C ASP A 219 12.82 16.07 21.80
N ALA A 220 12.92 16.03 20.45
CA ALA A 220 13.56 15.00 19.63
C ALA A 220 12.80 13.67 19.39
N VAL A 221 11.84 13.66 18.45
CA VAL A 221 11.68 12.50 17.55
C VAL A 221 12.39 12.82 16.22
N MET A 222 13.72 12.77 16.27
CA MET A 222 14.62 12.98 15.13
C MET A 222 15.37 11.72 14.69
N SER A 223 14.88 10.50 14.95
CA SER A 223 15.53 9.31 14.40
C SER A 223 14.58 8.20 13.99
N LEU A 224 14.69 7.83 12.70
CA LEU A 224 14.19 6.56 12.15
C LEU A 224 14.98 5.39 12.77
N PRO A 225 14.41 4.17 12.81
CA PRO A 225 15.05 3.01 13.41
C PRO A 225 16.49 2.75 12.90
N PRO A 226 17.42 2.26 13.76
CA PRO A 226 18.85 2.11 13.43
C PRO A 226 19.15 1.27 12.18
N ARG A 227 18.29 0.30 11.83
CA ARG A 227 18.42 -0.52 10.60
C ARG A 227 18.16 0.29 9.32
N ILE A 228 17.31 1.32 9.38
CA ILE A 228 17.04 2.25 8.27
C ILE A 228 18.15 3.31 8.20
N VAL A 229 18.65 3.76 9.35
CA VAL A 229 19.83 4.65 9.44
C VAL A 229 21.07 3.99 8.85
N ALA A 230 21.32 2.70 9.14
CA ALA A 230 22.47 1.95 8.64
C ALA A 230 22.50 1.76 7.11
N ASN A 231 21.37 1.93 6.42
CA ASN A 231 21.30 1.90 4.95
C ASN A 231 21.35 3.30 4.31
N LYS A 232 21.06 4.37 5.07
CA LYS A 232 21.21 5.77 4.62
C LYS A 232 22.59 6.36 4.94
N SER A 233 23.31 5.77 5.89
CA SER A 233 24.67 6.17 6.30
C SER A 233 25.79 5.47 5.52
N LYS A 234 25.49 4.74 4.42
CA LYS A 234 26.53 4.21 3.55
C LYS A 234 26.81 5.21 2.43
N ARG A 235 28.07 5.62 2.29
CA ARG A 235 28.54 6.44 1.16
C ARG A 235 28.29 5.77 -0.19
N ALA A 236 28.31 4.44 -0.23
CA ALA A 236 28.08 3.66 -1.44
C ALA A 236 26.62 3.76 -1.91
N ILE A 237 26.42 4.36 -3.08
CA ILE A 237 25.10 4.50 -3.71
C ILE A 237 24.73 3.16 -4.39
N PRO A 238 23.64 2.48 -3.99
CA PRO A 238 23.21 1.22 -4.61
C PRO A 238 22.96 1.37 -6.11
N LEU A 239 23.32 0.35 -6.92
CA LEU A 239 23.18 0.38 -8.38
C LEU A 239 21.76 0.74 -8.86
N SER A 240 20.73 0.23 -8.17
CA SER A 240 19.33 0.56 -8.47
C SER A 240 18.98 2.02 -8.23
N MET A 241 19.59 2.66 -7.23
CA MET A 241 19.43 4.09 -6.97
C MET A 241 20.17 4.93 -8.01
N ARG A 242 21.31 4.43 -8.51
CA ARG A 242 22.10 5.14 -9.52
C ARG A 242 21.31 5.37 -10.80
N TYR A 243 20.71 4.31 -11.34
CA TYR A 243 19.91 4.40 -12.56
C TYR A 243 18.70 5.35 -12.41
N ARG A 244 18.04 5.35 -11.23
CA ARG A 244 16.88 6.22 -10.96
C ARG A 244 17.24 7.70 -10.98
N VAL A 245 18.39 8.09 -10.41
CA VAL A 245 18.84 9.48 -10.40
C VAL A 245 19.24 9.93 -11.81
N LEU A 246 19.92 9.06 -12.58
CA LEU A 246 20.24 9.34 -13.97
C LEU A 246 18.98 9.55 -14.82
N LYS A 247 17.99 8.65 -14.69
CA LYS A 247 16.73 8.75 -15.43
C LYS A 247 15.93 10.00 -15.04
N ALA A 248 15.93 10.38 -13.77
CA ALA A 248 15.21 11.57 -13.29
C ALA A 248 15.80 12.90 -13.81
N HIS A 249 17.07 12.90 -14.21
CA HIS A 249 17.75 14.06 -14.78
C HIS A 249 18.02 13.90 -16.28
N ASP A 250 17.19 13.10 -16.98
CA ASP A 250 17.27 12.86 -18.42
C ASP A 250 18.65 12.44 -18.92
N PHE A 251 19.42 11.73 -18.08
CA PHE A 251 20.81 11.37 -18.34
C PHE A 251 21.68 12.58 -18.72
N LYS A 252 21.48 13.70 -18.02
CA LYS A 252 22.23 14.94 -18.18
C LYS A 252 22.74 15.45 -16.83
N CYS A 253 23.82 16.21 -16.87
CA CYS A 253 24.33 16.95 -15.73
C CYS A 253 23.32 18.04 -15.35
N VAL A 254 22.90 18.10 -14.08
CA VAL A 254 21.94 19.11 -13.62
C VAL A 254 22.54 20.52 -13.57
N ALA A 255 23.86 20.64 -13.48
CA ALA A 255 24.55 21.93 -13.39
C ALA A 255 24.83 22.56 -14.76
N CYS A 256 25.24 21.77 -15.75
CA CYS A 256 25.66 22.28 -17.07
C CYS A 256 24.81 21.78 -18.25
N GLY A 257 23.92 20.81 -18.05
CA GLY A 257 23.06 20.26 -19.09
C GLY A 257 23.70 19.21 -20.01
N ASN A 258 25.03 19.02 -19.96
CA ASN A 258 25.72 18.05 -20.81
C ASN A 258 25.40 16.60 -20.42
N GLY A 259 25.22 15.73 -21.41
CA GLY A 259 25.05 14.29 -21.27
C GLY A 259 26.14 13.49 -21.98
N PRO A 260 25.96 12.16 -22.11
CA PRO A 260 26.94 11.29 -22.76
C PRO A 260 27.16 11.62 -24.25
N ALA A 261 26.15 12.15 -24.94
CA ALA A 261 26.24 12.54 -26.35
C ALA A 261 27.24 13.69 -26.57
N GLU A 262 27.38 14.57 -25.57
CA GLU A 262 28.33 15.68 -25.53
C GLU A 262 29.69 15.28 -24.92
N GLY A 263 29.92 13.97 -24.72
CA GLY A 263 31.17 13.44 -24.18
C GLY A 263 31.30 13.48 -22.65
N ALA A 264 30.24 13.86 -21.93
CA ALA A 264 30.28 13.98 -20.47
C ALA A 264 30.25 12.61 -19.77
N LYS A 265 31.21 12.38 -18.86
CA LYS A 265 31.18 11.23 -17.95
C LYS A 265 30.32 11.56 -16.74
N LEU A 266 29.10 11.01 -16.70
CA LEU A 266 28.16 11.27 -15.62
C LEU A 266 28.47 10.46 -14.37
N GLN A 267 28.36 11.13 -13.24
CA GLN A 267 28.52 10.61 -11.90
C GLN A 267 27.31 11.03 -11.06
N ILE A 268 27.12 10.33 -9.94
CA ILE A 268 26.05 10.64 -9.02
C ILE A 268 26.69 11.13 -7.75
N ASP A 269 26.36 12.36 -7.40
CA ASP A 269 26.92 13.08 -6.28
C ASP A 269 25.82 13.44 -5.27
N HIS A 270 26.24 13.72 -4.04
CA HIS A 270 25.33 14.20 -3.01
C HIS A 270 25.20 15.72 -3.07
N LYS A 271 23.97 16.26 -3.13
CA LYS A 271 23.71 17.71 -3.10
C LYS A 271 24.34 18.36 -1.86
N VAL A 272 24.00 17.84 -0.68
CA VAL A 272 24.78 18.03 0.55
C VAL A 272 25.85 16.94 0.60
N PRO A 273 27.15 17.28 0.58
CA PRO A 273 28.23 16.29 0.60
C PRO A 273 28.10 15.30 1.75
N TYR A 274 28.40 14.03 1.50
CA TYR A 274 28.38 12.99 2.54
C TYR A 274 29.29 13.34 3.73
N SER A 275 30.45 13.97 3.48
CA SER A 275 31.37 14.43 4.54
C SER A 275 30.80 15.50 5.46
N LEU A 276 29.73 16.18 5.04
CA LEU A 276 29.02 17.21 5.80
C LEU A 276 27.68 16.69 6.36
N GLY A 277 27.50 15.37 6.42
CA GLY A 277 26.29 14.73 6.95
C GLY A 277 25.19 14.47 5.91
N GLY A 278 25.48 14.64 4.63
CA GLY A 278 24.56 14.34 3.54
C GLY A 278 24.19 12.86 3.46
N LEU A 279 22.90 12.54 3.51
CA LEU A 279 22.39 11.16 3.45
C LEU A 279 22.35 10.63 2.01
N THR A 280 22.57 9.32 1.85
CA THR A 280 22.40 8.63 0.55
C THR A 280 20.92 8.32 0.31
N GLU A 281 20.19 9.31 -0.19
CA GLU A 281 18.76 9.22 -0.52
C GLU A 281 18.43 10.06 -1.76
N LEU A 282 17.42 9.64 -2.53
CA LEU A 282 17.12 10.21 -3.85
C LEU A 282 17.01 11.74 -3.87
N ARG A 283 16.46 12.37 -2.82
CA ARG A 283 16.33 13.83 -2.73
C ARG A 283 17.67 14.57 -2.58
N ASN A 284 18.66 13.91 -1.99
CA ASN A 284 20.01 14.44 -1.78
C ASN A 284 20.99 13.93 -2.83
N LEU A 285 20.55 13.21 -3.86
CA LEU A 285 21.40 12.77 -4.96
C LEU A 285 21.12 13.58 -6.22
N GLN A 286 22.17 13.86 -6.98
CA GLN A 286 22.10 14.57 -8.25
C GLN A 286 23.05 13.97 -9.29
N THR A 287 22.74 14.19 -10.56
CA THR A 287 23.58 13.77 -11.67
C THR A 287 24.51 14.92 -12.04
N LEU A 288 25.83 14.73 -11.93
CA LEU A 288 26.83 15.71 -12.34
C LEU A 288 27.80 15.08 -13.35
N CYS A 289 28.33 15.86 -14.29
CA CYS A 289 29.49 15.43 -15.07
C CYS A 289 30.75 15.47 -14.19
N ALA A 290 31.81 14.77 -14.61
CA ALA A 290 33.07 14.72 -13.88
C ALA A 290 33.62 16.12 -13.53
N ASP A 291 33.53 17.08 -14.45
CA ASP A 291 34.04 18.44 -14.26
C ASP A 291 33.21 19.21 -13.22
N CYS A 292 31.88 19.24 -13.37
CA CYS A 292 30.99 19.90 -12.39
C CYS A 292 31.08 19.23 -11.01
N ASN A 293 31.21 17.91 -10.96
CA ASN A 293 31.38 17.18 -9.70
C ASN A 293 32.70 17.55 -9.00
N LEU A 294 33.80 17.65 -9.77
CA LEU A 294 35.10 18.06 -9.25
C LEU A 294 35.09 19.52 -8.77
N SER A 295 34.42 20.41 -9.52
CA SER A 295 34.26 21.82 -9.14
C SER A 295 33.43 21.98 -7.86
N LYS A 296 32.34 21.21 -7.72
CA LYS A 296 31.49 21.21 -6.52
C LYS A 296 32.24 20.68 -5.30
N SER A 297 32.82 19.48 -5.42
CA SER A 297 33.52 18.79 -4.34
C SER A 297 32.72 18.83 -3.01
N ASN A 298 33.40 18.94 -1.87
CA ASN A 298 32.78 19.21 -0.58
C ASN A 298 32.67 20.71 -0.26
N LYS A 299 32.82 21.60 -1.26
CA LYS A 299 32.87 23.05 -1.07
C LYS A 299 31.50 23.72 -1.14
N PHE A 300 30.55 23.11 -1.85
CA PHE A 300 29.23 23.68 -2.10
C PHE A 300 28.11 22.66 -1.82
N CYS A 301 26.99 23.17 -1.32
CA CYS A 301 25.74 22.43 -1.10
C CYS A 301 24.65 23.01 -2.02
N ASP A 302 23.87 22.13 -2.66
CA ASP A 302 22.78 22.49 -3.59
C ASP A 302 21.38 22.12 -3.06
#